data_AF-A0A6B1EXH5-F1
#
_entry.id   AF-A0A6B1EXH5-F1
#
_cell.length_a   1.000
_cell.length_b   1.000
_cell.length_c   1.000
_cell.angle_alpha   90.00
_cell.angle_beta   90.00
_cell.angle_gamma   90.00
#
_symmetry.space_group_name_H-M   'P 1'
#
loop_
_entity.id
_entity.type
_entity.pdbx_description
1 polymer ?
#
loop_
_entity_poly.entity_id
_entity_poly.type
_entity_poly.pdbx_seq_one_letter_code
_entity_poly.pdbx_strand_id
1 'polypeptide(L)'
;MHQSKSERLRNQLGLPALSPHTRTRLNRLLNRIRRSAQKRMVIVEGKTDKRIYWWVRDRFGTGNARVFDARGIDELLNIYNQKTTLFDARGVAVAFMADRDLERLFCTNPQPGDIVWTEGYCIENDLYEGYVKDRGFSL
;
A
#
# COMPACT_ATOMS: atom_id res chain seq x y z
N MET A 1 13.23 -26.40 11.24
CA MET A 1 12.37 -25.59 10.34
C MET A 1 12.46 -24.13 10.76
N HIS A 2 13.04 -23.25 9.94
CA HIS A 2 13.06 -21.81 10.21
C HIS A 2 11.79 -21.18 9.61
N GLN A 3 10.89 -20.66 10.45
CA GLN A 3 9.79 -19.82 10.00
C GLN A 3 10.34 -18.51 9.40
N SER A 4 9.76 -18.09 8.27
CA SER A 4 10.16 -16.85 7.60
C SER A 4 9.85 -15.61 8.45
N LYS A 5 10.61 -14.52 8.29
CA LYS A 5 10.35 -13.23 8.98
C LYS A 5 8.92 -12.74 8.75
N SER A 6 8.37 -12.98 7.56
CA SER A 6 6.98 -12.69 7.22
C SER A 6 5.96 -13.54 7.99
N GLU A 7 6.25 -14.82 8.26
CA GLU A 7 5.35 -15.69 9.04
C GLU A 7 5.35 -15.31 10.53
N ARG A 8 6.50 -14.94 11.09
CA ARG A 8 6.59 -14.47 12.48
C ARG A 8 5.75 -13.21 12.71
N LEU A 9 5.78 -12.28 11.76
CA LEU A 9 5.06 -11.03 11.89
C LEU A 9 3.54 -11.20 11.65
N ARG A 10 3.14 -12.05 10.69
CA ARG A 10 1.72 -12.45 10.56
C ARG A 10 1.20 -13.04 11.86
N ASN A 11 1.97 -13.90 12.51
CA ASN A 11 1.60 -14.45 13.82
C ASN A 11 1.51 -13.38 14.91
N GLN A 12 2.45 -12.41 14.94
CA GLN A 12 2.39 -11.27 15.87
C GLN A 12 1.17 -10.37 15.65
N LEU A 13 0.74 -10.23 14.39
CA LEU A 13 -0.43 -9.43 14.01
C LEU A 13 -1.75 -10.23 14.04
N GLY A 14 -1.73 -11.49 14.47
CA GLY A 14 -2.91 -12.37 14.48
C GLY A 14 -3.45 -12.71 13.09
N LEU A 15 -2.67 -12.48 12.03
CA LEU A 15 -3.09 -12.69 10.64
C LEU A 15 -3.02 -14.17 10.26
N PRO A 16 -4.03 -14.71 9.56
CA PRO A 16 -4.05 -16.10 9.16
C PRO A 16 -2.90 -16.44 8.21
N ALA A 17 -2.53 -17.72 8.15
CA ALA A 17 -1.55 -18.20 7.18
C ALA A 17 -2.02 -17.89 5.75
N LEU A 18 -1.10 -17.39 4.91
CA LEU A 18 -1.42 -17.11 3.51
C LEU A 18 -1.85 -18.39 2.80
N SER A 19 -2.99 -18.35 2.13
CA SER A 19 -3.39 -19.44 1.22
C SER A 19 -2.31 -19.65 0.14
N PRO A 20 -2.18 -20.86 -0.43
CA PRO A 20 -1.24 -21.13 -1.53
C PRO A 20 -1.42 -20.17 -2.72
N HIS A 21 -2.67 -19.79 -2.99
CA HIS A 21 -3.01 -18.84 -4.05
C HIS A 21 -2.51 -17.43 -3.73
N THR A 22 -2.77 -16.96 -2.51
CA THR A 22 -2.32 -15.65 -2.04
C THR A 22 -0.79 -15.55 -2.06
N ARG A 23 -0.11 -16.60 -1.59
CA ARG A 23 1.35 -16.72 -1.64
C ARG A 23 1.90 -16.66 -3.07
N THR A 24 1.27 -17.40 -3.99
CA THR A 24 1.64 -17.38 -5.41
C THR A 24 1.47 -15.98 -6.02
N ARG A 25 0.36 -15.32 -5.72
CA ARG A 25 0.07 -13.96 -6.19
C ARG A 25 1.09 -12.94 -5.67
N LEU A 26 1.37 -12.96 -4.37
CA LEU A 26 2.39 -12.12 -3.76
C LEU A 26 3.75 -12.33 -4.42
N ASN A 27 4.17 -13.57 -4.62
CA ASN A 27 5.44 -13.89 -5.29
C ASN A 27 5.51 -13.31 -6.71
N ARG A 28 4.40 -13.36 -7.48
CA ARG A 28 4.34 -12.72 -8.80
C ARG A 28 4.52 -11.20 -8.71
N LEU A 29 3.89 -10.54 -7.74
CA LEU A 29 4.04 -9.11 -7.52
C LEU A 29 5.48 -8.76 -7.12
N LEU A 30 6.05 -9.47 -6.15
CA LEU A 30 7.44 -9.30 -5.73
C LEU A 30 8.41 -9.50 -6.89
N ASN A 31 8.17 -10.48 -7.76
CA ASN A 31 8.99 -10.68 -8.96
C ASN A 31 8.87 -9.52 -9.96
N ARG A 32 7.69 -8.92 -10.12
CA ARG A 32 7.53 -7.71 -10.95
C ARG A 32 8.27 -6.51 -10.36
N ILE A 33 8.24 -6.34 -9.03
CA ILE A 33 8.98 -5.29 -8.33
C ILE A 33 10.49 -5.49 -8.48
N ARG A 34 10.98 -6.73 -8.32
CA ARG A 34 12.40 -7.09 -8.47
C ARG A 34 12.92 -6.88 -9.90
N ARG A 35 12.10 -7.18 -10.91
CA ARG A 35 12.45 -6.98 -12.32
C ARG A 35 12.27 -5.55 -12.82
N SER A 36 11.63 -4.68 -12.05
CA SER A 36 11.43 -3.29 -12.45
C SER A 36 12.74 -2.50 -12.38
N ALA A 37 13.11 -1.83 -13.48
CA ALA A 37 14.25 -0.92 -13.55
C ALA A 37 13.97 0.47 -12.93
N GLN A 38 12.71 0.76 -12.59
CA GLN A 38 12.29 2.05 -12.05
C GLN A 38 12.86 2.30 -10.65
N LYS A 39 13.37 3.51 -10.41
CA LYS A 39 14.00 3.92 -9.14
C LYS A 39 13.04 4.59 -8.16
N ARG A 40 11.82 4.90 -8.60
CA ARG A 40 10.74 5.47 -7.78
C ARG A 40 9.50 4.61 -7.93
N MET A 41 8.95 4.13 -6.83
CA MET A 41 7.79 3.26 -6.81
C MET A 41 6.76 3.73 -5.80
N VAL A 42 5.49 3.50 -6.11
CA VAL A 42 4.37 3.64 -5.17
C VAL A 42 3.69 2.28 -5.07
N ILE A 43 3.53 1.77 -3.85
CA ILE A 43 2.75 0.57 -3.58
C ILE A 43 1.47 1.02 -2.91
N VAL A 44 0.35 0.80 -3.58
CA VAL A 44 -0.98 1.12 -3.06
C VAL A 44 -1.70 -0.15 -2.65
N GLU A 45 -2.66 -0.03 -1.75
CA GLU A 45 -3.44 -1.16 -1.26
C GLU A 45 -4.14 -1.91 -2.40
N GLY A 46 -5.00 -1.21 -3.13
CA GLY A 46 -5.96 -1.81 -4.03
C GLY A 46 -5.79 -1.39 -5.49
N LYS A 47 -6.60 -2.03 -6.33
CA LYS A 47 -6.65 -1.73 -7.76
C LYS A 47 -7.29 -0.36 -8.02
N THR A 48 -8.23 0.06 -7.19
CA THR A 48 -8.94 1.33 -7.33
C THR A 48 -8.02 2.50 -7.00
N ASP A 49 -7.28 2.42 -5.89
CA ASP A 49 -6.26 3.40 -5.48
C ASP A 49 -5.25 3.64 -6.59
N LYS A 50 -4.80 2.55 -7.23
CA LYS A 50 -3.87 2.63 -8.35
C LYS A 50 -4.44 3.40 -9.53
N ARG A 51 -5.72 3.19 -9.85
CA ARG A 51 -6.41 3.89 -10.95
C ARG A 51 -6.56 5.37 -10.63
N ILE A 52 -6.96 5.68 -9.39
CA ILE A 52 -7.10 7.05 -8.91
C ILE A 52 -5.75 7.76 -8.94
N TYR A 53 -4.69 7.12 -8.41
CA TYR A 53 -3.34 7.67 -8.49
C TYR A 53 -2.91 7.95 -9.94
N TRP A 54 -3.13 7.01 -10.86
CA TRP A 54 -2.81 7.24 -12.27
C TRP A 54 -3.59 8.41 -12.86
N TRP A 55 -4.89 8.52 -12.55
CA TRP A 55 -5.71 9.63 -13.01
C TRP A 55 -5.19 10.98 -12.47
N VAL A 56 -4.89 11.07 -11.17
CA VAL A 56 -4.30 12.27 -10.54
C VAL A 56 -2.96 12.60 -11.21
N ARG A 57 -2.08 11.59 -11.35
CA ARG A 57 -0.77 11.77 -11.98
C ARG A 57 -0.88 12.33 -13.39
N ASP A 58 -1.73 11.72 -14.22
CA ASP A 58 -1.89 12.11 -15.62
C ASP A 58 -2.55 13.50 -15.73
N ARG A 59 -3.41 13.87 -14.78
CA ARG A 59 -4.08 15.18 -14.73
C ARG A 59 -3.15 16.32 -14.32
N PHE A 60 -2.26 16.08 -13.35
CA PHE A 60 -1.43 17.13 -12.74
C PHE A 60 0.06 17.05 -13.15
N GLY A 61 0.45 16.08 -13.97
CA GLY A 61 1.82 15.93 -14.47
C GLY A 61 2.83 15.48 -13.40
N THR A 62 2.38 14.80 -12.35
CA THR A 62 3.19 14.55 -11.15
C THR A 62 4.05 13.29 -11.24
N GLY A 63 5.26 13.42 -11.78
CA GLY A 63 6.35 12.45 -11.60
C GLY A 63 6.26 11.15 -12.42
N ASN A 64 7.35 10.37 -12.37
CA ASN A 64 7.56 9.15 -13.18
C ASN A 64 7.56 7.85 -12.34
N ALA A 65 6.96 7.88 -11.16
CA ALA A 65 6.94 6.73 -10.27
C ALA A 65 6.09 5.59 -10.86
N ARG A 66 6.57 4.35 -10.68
CA ARG A 66 5.82 3.16 -11.06
C ARG A 66 4.90 2.73 -9.93
N VAL A 67 3.62 2.54 -10.25
CA VAL A 67 2.60 2.19 -9.26
C VAL A 67 2.27 0.70 -9.33
N PHE A 68 2.20 0.05 -8.18
CA PHE A 68 1.77 -1.33 -8.02
C PHE A 68 0.64 -1.42 -7.00
N ASP A 69 -0.39 -2.21 -7.32
CA ASP A 69 -1.42 -2.63 -6.38
C ASP A 69 -0.93 -3.84 -5.58
N ALA A 70 -1.03 -3.78 -4.26
CA ALA A 70 -0.72 -4.88 -3.34
C ALA A 70 -1.83 -5.94 -3.31
N ARG A 71 -3.06 -5.51 -3.61
CA ARG A 71 -4.33 -6.28 -3.63
C ARG A 71 -4.93 -6.53 -2.25
N GLY A 72 -4.75 -5.57 -1.35
CA GLY A 72 -5.25 -5.61 0.02
C GLY A 72 -4.18 -5.19 1.02
N ILE A 73 -4.63 -4.73 2.18
CA ILE A 73 -3.78 -4.28 3.28
C ILE A 73 -2.79 -5.37 3.74
N ASP A 74 -3.23 -6.62 3.79
CA ASP A 74 -2.45 -7.78 4.24
C ASP A 74 -1.17 -7.98 3.41
N GLU A 75 -1.30 -7.92 2.09
CA GLU A 75 -0.19 -8.01 1.15
C GLU A 75 0.67 -6.75 1.17
N LEU A 76 0.06 -5.57 1.31
CA LEU A 76 0.78 -4.30 1.41
C LEU A 76 1.71 -4.30 2.61
N LEU A 77 1.19 -4.68 3.78
CA LEU A 77 1.97 -4.84 5.00
C LEU A 77 3.07 -5.88 4.82
N ASN A 78 2.81 -7.01 4.15
CA ASN A 78 3.86 -8.00 3.92
C ASN A 78 5.01 -7.46 3.05
N ILE A 79 4.70 -6.66 2.02
CA ILE A 79 5.71 -5.99 1.19
C ILE A 79 6.45 -4.92 2.00
N TYR A 80 5.72 -4.12 2.78
CA TYR A 80 6.25 -3.08 3.65
C TYR A 80 7.28 -3.64 4.64
N ASN A 81 6.97 -4.77 5.26
CA ASN A 81 7.88 -5.41 6.22
C ASN A 81 9.15 -5.99 5.59
N GLN A 82 9.16 -6.13 4.27
CA GLN A 82 10.31 -6.53 3.48
C GLN A 82 10.96 -5.34 2.76
N LYS A 83 10.54 -4.09 3.05
CA LYS A 83 10.92 -2.91 2.26
C LYS A 83 12.43 -2.70 2.16
N THR A 84 13.16 -2.92 3.26
CA THR A 84 14.62 -2.79 3.28
C THR A 84 15.32 -3.74 2.32
N THR A 85 14.85 -4.98 2.23
CA THR A 85 15.42 -5.98 1.32
C THR A 85 14.96 -5.76 -0.13
N LEU A 86 13.73 -5.29 -0.33
CA LEU A 86 13.13 -5.14 -1.66
C LEU A 86 13.48 -3.82 -2.35
N PHE A 87 13.74 -2.77 -1.59
CA PHE A 87 13.88 -1.40 -2.09
C PHE A 87 15.16 -0.72 -1.60
N ASP A 88 15.37 -0.60 -0.29
CA ASP A 88 16.50 0.17 0.28
C ASP A 88 17.85 -0.39 -0.19
N ALA A 89 18.04 -1.72 -0.10
CA ALA A 89 19.25 -2.41 -0.57
C ALA A 89 19.52 -2.25 -2.09
N ARG A 90 18.52 -1.84 -2.86
CA ARG A 90 18.59 -1.62 -4.32
C ARG A 90 18.65 -0.13 -4.69
N GLY A 91 18.65 0.76 -3.70
CA GLY A 91 18.56 2.20 -3.89
C GLY A 91 17.29 2.61 -4.65
N VAL A 92 16.17 1.95 -4.35
CA VAL A 92 14.85 2.28 -4.92
C VAL A 92 14.07 3.06 -3.87
N ALA A 93 13.63 4.27 -4.21
CA ALA A 93 12.70 5.02 -3.39
C ALA A 93 11.30 4.42 -3.51
N VAL A 94 10.66 4.14 -2.39
CA VAL A 94 9.32 3.56 -2.34
C VAL A 94 8.44 4.35 -1.38
N ALA A 95 7.23 4.68 -1.82
CA ALA A 95 6.14 5.15 -0.97
C ALA A 95 5.07 4.06 -0.86
N PHE A 96 4.44 3.97 0.31
CA PHE A 96 3.32 3.07 0.56
C PHE A 96 2.08 3.91 0.86
N MET A 97 0.94 3.51 0.32
CA MET A 97 -0.33 4.17 0.58
C MET A 97 -1.42 3.12 0.81
N ALA A 98 -2.25 3.35 1.81
CA ALA A 98 -3.35 2.45 2.16
C ALA A 98 -4.56 3.23 2.65
N ASP A 99 -5.73 2.63 2.49
CA ASP A 99 -6.94 3.17 3.07
C ASP A 99 -6.90 2.96 4.58
N ARG A 100 -7.39 3.94 5.33
CA ARG A 100 -7.55 3.82 6.78
C ARG A 100 -8.73 2.92 7.13
N ASP A 101 -9.63 2.67 6.17
CA ASP A 101 -10.76 1.74 6.29
C ASP A 101 -11.59 2.01 7.55
N LEU A 102 -12.30 0.98 8.04
CA LEU A 102 -12.93 0.98 9.37
C LEU A 102 -11.89 0.80 10.49
N GLU A 103 -10.57 0.87 10.26
CA GLU A 103 -9.58 0.57 11.32
C GLU A 103 -9.73 1.53 12.51
N ARG A 104 -10.20 2.76 12.28
CA ARG A 104 -10.56 3.70 13.37
C ARG A 104 -11.61 3.16 14.33
N LEU A 105 -12.46 2.24 13.89
CA LEU A 105 -13.59 1.70 14.65
C LEU A 105 -13.25 0.39 15.36
N PHE A 106 -12.25 -0.38 14.89
CA PHE A 106 -12.10 -1.78 15.33
C PHE A 106 -10.67 -2.29 15.58
N CYS A 107 -9.60 -1.55 15.27
CA CYS A 107 -8.22 -2.05 15.46
C CYS A 107 -7.39 -1.20 16.42
N THR A 108 -6.71 -1.88 17.36
CA THR A 108 -5.79 -1.29 18.35
C THR A 108 -4.31 -1.39 17.93
N ASN A 109 -4.03 -1.92 16.74
CA ASN A 109 -2.65 -2.11 16.28
C ASN A 109 -2.05 -0.78 15.80
N PRO A 110 -0.81 -0.45 16.20
CA PRO A 110 -0.15 0.76 15.75
C PRO A 110 0.09 0.69 14.23
N GLN A 111 -0.50 1.64 13.51
CA GLN A 111 -0.28 1.80 12.07
C GLN A 111 1.18 2.19 11.81
N PRO A 112 1.88 1.55 10.85
CA PRO A 112 3.22 1.97 10.47
C PRO A 112 3.26 3.44 10.00
N GLY A 113 4.12 4.25 10.62
CA GLY A 113 4.21 5.69 10.35
C GLY A 113 4.75 6.08 8.98
N ASP A 114 5.43 5.16 8.27
CA ASP A 114 5.97 5.40 6.92
C ASP A 114 4.96 5.09 5.80
N ILE A 115 3.76 4.61 6.15
CA ILE A 115 2.65 4.43 5.20
C ILE A 115 1.83 5.72 5.20
N VAL A 116 1.54 6.25 4.01
CA VAL A 116 0.60 7.35 3.84
C VAL A 116 -0.81 6.78 3.93
N TRP A 117 -1.48 7.04 5.04
CA TRP A 117 -2.86 6.64 5.26
C TRP A 117 -3.81 7.71 4.74
N THR A 118 -4.96 7.28 4.20
CA THR A 118 -6.08 8.20 3.96
C THR A 118 -6.55 8.86 5.26
N GLU A 119 -7.08 10.06 5.16
CA GLU A 119 -7.62 10.78 6.31
C GLU A 119 -8.98 10.21 6.72
N GLY A 120 -9.85 10.02 5.72
CA GLY A 120 -11.15 9.38 5.80
C GLY A 120 -11.09 7.87 5.55
N TYR A 121 -12.22 7.30 5.19
CA TYR A 121 -12.41 5.84 5.06
C TYR A 121 -11.58 5.24 3.93
N CYS A 122 -11.63 5.85 2.75
CA CYS A 122 -10.86 5.44 1.57
C CYS A 122 -10.45 6.66 0.74
N ILE A 123 -9.59 6.45 -0.25
CA ILE A 123 -9.08 7.53 -1.11
C ILE A 123 -10.21 8.28 -1.85
N GLU A 124 -11.30 7.61 -2.21
CA GLU A 124 -12.45 8.27 -2.81
C GLU A 124 -13.07 9.28 -1.86
N ASN A 125 -13.22 8.93 -0.59
CA ASN A 125 -13.78 9.84 0.41
C ASN A 125 -12.89 11.06 0.60
N ASP A 126 -11.56 10.88 0.70
CA ASP A 126 -10.61 11.99 0.83
C ASP A 126 -10.73 12.96 -0.36
N LEU A 127 -10.88 12.42 -1.58
CA LEU A 127 -11.07 13.22 -2.78
C LEU A 127 -12.40 13.98 -2.77
N TYR A 128 -13.50 13.33 -2.37
CA TYR A 128 -14.80 13.99 -2.26
C TYR A 128 -14.79 15.08 -1.17
N GLU A 129 -14.19 14.80 -0.01
CA GLU A 129 -14.10 15.75 1.10
C GLU A 129 -13.23 16.96 0.71
N GLY A 130 -12.09 16.73 0.06
CA GLY A 130 -11.27 17.81 -0.49
C GLY A 130 -12.05 18.69 -1.47
N TYR A 131 -12.80 18.08 -2.39
CA TYR A 131 -13.65 18.82 -3.34
C TYR A 131 -14.73 19.67 -2.66
N VAL A 132 -15.35 19.15 -1.61
CA VAL A 132 -16.37 19.85 -0.81
C VAL A 132 -15.76 21.04 -0.08
N LYS A 133 -14.64 20.83 0.62
CA LYS A 133 -13.92 21.86 1.39
C LYS A 133 -13.42 22.99 0.50
N ASP A 134 -12.82 22.67 -0.65
CA ASP A 134 -12.32 23.65 -1.61
C ASP A 134 -13.41 24.59 -2.15
N ARG A 135 -14.68 24.19 -2.06
CA ARG A 135 -15.84 24.98 -2.48
C ARG A 135 -16.62 25.63 -1.35
N GLY A 136 -16.10 25.55 -0.12
CA GLY A 136 -16.70 26.20 1.05
C GLY A 136 -17.99 25.54 1.52
N PHE A 137 -18.27 24.30 1.12
CA PHE A 137 -19.37 23.52 1.69
C PHE A 137 -18.89 22.82 2.96
N SER A 138 -19.69 22.82 4.02
CA SER A 138 -19.49 21.96 5.20
C SER A 138 -20.44 20.77 5.13
N LEU A 139 -19.91 19.56 5.32
CA LEU A 139 -20.70 18.35 5.56
C LEU A 139 -21.14 18.26 7.02
#